data_AF-A0A1V6GCG7-F1
#
_entry.id   AF-A0A1V6GCG7-F1
#
_cell.length_a   1.000
_cell.length_b   1.000
_cell.length_c   1.000
_cell.angle_alpha   90.00
_cell.angle_beta   90.00
_cell.angle_gamma   90.00
#
_symmetry.space_group_name_H-M   'P 1'
#
loop_
_entity.id
_entity.type
_entity.pdbx_description
1 polymer ?
#
loop_
_entity_poly.entity_id
_entity_poly.type
_entity_poly.pdbx_seq_one_letter_code
_entity_poly.pdbx_strand_id
1 'polypeptide(L)' 'MRCGLLPGTQRAVLLERGELRERAIRVEDLQEHPRMFLLNSVRGMQEVSVKSERA' A
#
# COMPACT_ATOMS: atom_id res chain seq x y z
N MET A 1 4.84 -4.36 12.56
CA MET A 1 3.87 -3.57 13.34
C MET A 1 4.48 -2.27 13.87
N ARG A 2 4.69 -1.23 13.04
CA ARG A 2 5.30 0.04 13.53
C ARG A 2 4.55 1.32 13.13
N CYS A 3 3.60 1.25 12.20
CA CYS A 3 2.95 2.43 11.62
C CYS A 3 1.47 2.59 12.02
N GLY A 4 0.95 1.79 12.96
CA GLY A 4 -0.44 1.93 13.45
C GLY A 4 -1.54 1.60 12.43
N LEU A 5 -1.34 0.55 11.63
CA LEU A 5 -2.25 0.16 10.54
C LEU A 5 -3.17 -1.01 10.95
N LEU A 6 -4.34 -1.11 10.32
CA LEU A 6 -5.17 -2.32 10.39
C LEU A 6 -4.45 -3.51 9.71
N PRO A 7 -4.38 -4.70 10.34
CA PRO A 7 -3.85 -5.90 9.70
C PRO A 7 -4.87 -6.51 8.72
N GLY A 8 -5.11 -5.86 7.58
CA GLY A 8 -6.14 -6.29 6.61
C GLY A 8 -5.96 -7.74 6.11
N THR A 9 -7.06 -8.46 5.90
CA THR A 9 -7.03 -9.89 5.55
C THR A 9 -6.30 -10.17 4.22
N GLN A 10 -6.58 -9.42 3.15
CA GLN A 10 -5.86 -9.60 1.90
C GLN A 10 -4.36 -9.27 2.04
N ARG A 11 -3.99 -8.27 2.85
CA ARG A 11 -2.59 -7.99 3.19
C ARG A 11 -1.94 -9.22 3.84
N ALA A 12 -2.60 -9.86 4.81
CA ALA A 12 -2.07 -11.05 5.49
C ALA A 12 -1.82 -12.20 4.51
N VAL A 13 -2.78 -12.48 3.61
CA VAL A 13 -2.63 -13.54 2.59
C VAL A 13 -1.45 -13.28 1.66
N LEU A 14 -1.29 -12.05 1.16
CA LEU A 14 -0.19 -11.72 0.25
C LEU A 14 1.18 -11.77 0.95
N LEU A 15 1.24 -11.41 2.23
CA LEU A 15 2.46 -11.56 3.03
C LEU A 15 2.83 -13.03 3.23
N GLU A 16 1.85 -13.88 3.57
CA GLU A 16 2.06 -15.32 3.75
C GLU A 16 2.56 -16.00 2.47
N ARG A 17 2.04 -15.59 1.31
CA ARG A 17 2.48 -16.09 -0.01
C ARG A 17 3.82 -15.51 -0.48
N GLY A 18 4.37 -14.52 0.22
CA GLY A 18 5.60 -13.83 -0.18
C GLY A 18 5.45 -12.88 -1.37
N GLU A 19 4.21 -12.59 -1.78
CA GLU A 19 3.88 -11.66 -2.87
C GLU A 19 3.96 -10.20 -2.41
N LEU A 20 3.89 -9.95 -1.09
CA LEU A 20 4.05 -8.64 -0.47
C LEU A 20 5.20 -8.64 0.55
N ARG A 21 5.90 -7.50 0.68
CA ARG A 21 6.91 -7.26 1.71
C ARG A 21 6.62 -5.97 2.44
N GLU A 22 6.95 -5.94 3.73
CA GLU A 22 6.73 -4.75 4.56
C GLU A 22 8.01 -3.95 4.77
N ARG A 23 7.90 -2.63 4.61
CA ARG A 23 8.86 -1.65 5.08
C ARG A 23 8.13 -0.39 5.52
N ALA A 24 8.80 0.49 6.27
CA ALA A 24 8.34 1.86 6.41
C ALA A 24 8.50 2.57 5.06
N ILE A 25 7.46 3.28 4.63
CA ILE A 25 7.43 4.09 3.41
C ILE A 25 7.15 5.52 3.85
N ARG A 26 7.96 6.48 3.41
CA ARG A 26 7.74 7.89 3.72
C ARG A 26 6.70 8.46 2.77
N VAL A 27 5.99 9.50 3.19
CA VAL A 27 5.00 10.16 2.32
C VAL A 27 5.69 10.76 1.09
N GLU A 28 6.90 11.29 1.27
CA GLU A 28 7.73 11.83 0.19
C GLU A 28 8.05 10.79 -0.90
N ASP A 29 8.27 9.53 -0.53
CA ASP A 29 8.59 8.43 -1.45
C ASP A 29 7.44 8.15 -2.44
N LEU A 30 6.20 8.53 -2.10
CA LEU A 30 5.02 8.27 -2.93
C LEU A 30 5.03 9.06 -4.24
N GLN A 31 5.78 10.17 -4.29
CA GLN A 31 5.91 10.98 -5.52
C GLN A 31 6.88 10.35 -6.52
N GLU A 32 7.84 9.55 -6.05
CA GLU A 32 8.89 8.96 -6.88
C GLU A 32 8.53 7.57 -7.45
N HIS A 33 7.38 7.02 -7.04
CA HIS A 33 6.96 5.67 -7.39
C HIS A 33 5.72 5.68 -8.30
N PRO A 34 5.86 5.40 -9.61
CA PRO A 34 4.79 5.61 -10.58
C PRO A 34 3.66 4.57 -10.51
N ARG A 35 3.85 3.46 -9.78
CA ARG A 35 2.87 2.36 -9.70
C ARG A 35 2.52 2.07 -8.25
N MET A 36 1.34 2.51 -7.85
CA MET A 36 0.82 2.34 -6.49
C MET A 36 -0.52 1.61 -6.54
N PHE A 37 -0.80 0.82 -5.50
CA PHE A 37 -2.02 0.04 -5.41
C PHE A 37 -2.67 0.22 -4.04
N LEU A 38 -3.99 0.38 -4.03
CA LEU A 38 -4.80 0.09 -2.86
C LEU A 38 -5.21 -1.38 -2.90
N LEU A 39 -5.30 -2.02 -1.74
CA LEU A 39 -5.71 -3.41 -1.63
C LEU A 39 -6.67 -3.62 -0.46
N ASN A 40 -7.71 -4.43 -0.67
CA ASN A 40 -8.57 -4.95 0.38
C ASN A 40 -9.30 -6.22 -0.12
N SER A 41 -9.80 -7.02 0.81
CA SER A 41 -10.42 -8.31 0.49
C SER A 41 -11.73 -8.22 -0.31
N VAL A 42 -12.34 -7.04 -0.42
CA VAL A 42 -13.61 -6.85 -1.11
C VAL A 42 -13.38 -6.45 -2.58
N ARG A 43 -12.44 -5.53 -2.83
CA ARG A 43 -12.20 -4.93 -4.15
C ARG A 43 -10.90 -5.41 -4.80
N GLY A 44 -10.08 -6.19 -4.09
CA GLY A 44 -8.78 -6.63 -4.58
C GLY A 44 -7.79 -5.48 -4.72
N MET A 45 -6.82 -5.65 -5.63
CA MET A 45 -5.84 -4.62 -5.97
C MET A 45 -6.41 -3.62 -6.97
N GLN A 46 -6.23 -2.33 -6.70
CA GLN A 46 -6.65 -1.23 -7.55
C GLN A 46 -5.48 -0.29 -7.76
N GLU A 47 -5.08 -0.08 -9.01
CA GLU A 47 -4.02 0.88 -9.34
C GLU A 47 -4.51 2.31 -9.07
N VAL A 48 -3.65 3.11 -8.43
CA VAL A 48 -3.97 4.48 -8.02
C VAL A 48 -2.79 5.42 -8.25
N SER A 49 -3.09 6.71 -8.35
CA SER A 49 -2.11 7.79 -8.37
C SER A 49 -2.33 8.71 -7.16
N VAL A 50 -1.25 9.16 -6.53
CA VAL A 50 -1.32 10.21 -5.51
C VAL A 50 -1.36 11.57 -6.22
N LYS A 51 -2.35 12.40 -5.89
CA LYS A 51 -2.38 13.78 -6.36
C LYS A 51 -1.46 14.62 -5.47
N SER A 52 -0.58 15.42 -6.08
CA SER A 52 0.13 16.47 -5.35
C SER A 52 -0.86 17.58 -5.00
N GLU A 53 -1.08 17.85 -3.73
CA GLU A 53 -1.74 19.08 -3.29
C GLU A 53 -0.72 20.22 -3.37
N ARG A 54 -0.80 21.02 -4.45
CA ARG A 54 -0.32 22.40 -4.48
C ARG A 54 -1.36 23.26 -5.20
N ALA A 55 -2.12 24.02 -4.40
CA ALA A 55 -2.66 25.32 -4.74
C ALA A 55 -2.48 26.20 -3.50
#